data_AF-A0A814HV96-F1
#
_entry.id   AF-A0A814HV96-F1
#
_cell.length_a   1.000
_cell.length_b   1.000
_cell.length_c   1.000
_cell.angle_alpha   90.00
_cell.angle_beta   90.00
_cell.angle_gamma   90.00
#
_symmetry.space_group_name_H-M   'P 1'
#
loop_
_entity.id
_entity.type
_entity.pdbx_description
1 polymer ?
#
loop_
_entity_poly.entity_id
_entity_poly.type
_entity_poly.pdbx_seq_one_letter_code
_entity_poly.pdbx_strand_id
1 'polypeptide(L)'
;MGWWLKWFVIGSLVAWFGYYRHQISQLSRTHTAGLSRIATSLANNTDSYQFFNRSEQMNNSYFECENILSRTHTAGLSRIATSLANNTDSYQFFNRSEQMNNSYFECENIVYAHGICGNLQVPPMQRPCTPPLHIHLEQTEFFTLIQGHLAYQLGNKVYSCDIHTCPQPLIVPPLLSHTFWMHDNKEDLIVRVHAEPADKYNGLSQRFFENFAGINRDQHISIWQIFVLFENAQTYPASLPLPFMKIIVKLGALIGQLLGYKIEYEEYTTVEDNFN
;
A
#
# COMPACT_ATOMS: atom_id res chain seq x y z
N MET A 1 -31.58 8.03 -19.20
CA MET A 1 -30.32 7.87 -18.44
C MET A 1 -29.17 8.16 -19.39
N GLY A 2 -28.62 9.38 -19.32
CA GLY A 2 -27.95 10.07 -20.42
C GLY A 2 -26.50 9.62 -20.68
N TRP A 3 -26.07 9.78 -21.94
CA TRP A 3 -24.73 9.47 -22.44
C TRP A 3 -23.56 10.05 -21.61
N TRP A 4 -23.80 11.12 -20.87
CA TRP A 4 -22.85 11.74 -19.94
C TRP A 4 -22.37 10.82 -18.81
N LEU A 5 -23.24 9.91 -18.31
CA LEU A 5 -22.88 8.99 -17.24
C LEU A 5 -21.84 7.95 -17.70
N LYS A 6 -21.88 7.55 -18.99
CA LYS A 6 -20.91 6.60 -19.57
C LYS A 6 -19.50 7.19 -19.64
N TRP A 7 -19.37 8.44 -20.06
CA TRP A 7 -18.07 9.12 -20.17
C TRP A 7 -17.45 9.42 -18.81
N PHE A 8 -18.28 9.76 -17.80
CA PHE A 8 -17.80 9.99 -16.45
C PHE A 8 -17.24 8.72 -15.79
N VAL A 9 -17.94 7.58 -15.95
CA VAL A 9 -17.49 6.28 -15.40
C VAL A 9 -16.20 5.82 -16.08
N ILE A 10 -16.09 5.96 -17.39
CA ILE A 10 -14.86 5.61 -18.13
C ILE A 10 -13.70 6.54 -17.73
N GLY A 11 -13.95 7.85 -17.60
CA GLY A 11 -12.94 8.82 -17.19
C GLY A 11 -12.38 8.56 -15.78
N SER A 12 -13.26 8.29 -14.80
CA SER A 12 -12.85 7.98 -13.43
C SER A 12 -12.08 6.65 -13.32
N LEU A 13 -12.50 5.63 -14.08
CA LEU A 13 -11.76 4.37 -14.16
C LEU A 13 -10.39 4.59 -14.82
N VAL A 14 -10.30 5.34 -15.91
CA VAL A 14 -9.02 5.64 -16.59
C VAL A 14 -8.09 6.48 -15.70
N ALA A 15 -8.60 7.43 -14.94
CA ALA A 15 -7.80 8.20 -13.98
C ALA A 15 -7.28 7.31 -12.84
N TRP A 16 -8.09 6.37 -12.37
CA TRP A 16 -7.72 5.42 -11.31
C TRP A 16 -6.74 4.35 -11.81
N PHE A 17 -6.97 3.78 -12.99
CA PHE A 17 -6.01 2.90 -13.67
C PHE A 17 -4.74 3.66 -14.05
N GLY A 18 -4.84 4.93 -14.40
CA GLY A 18 -3.71 5.82 -14.67
C GLY A 18 -2.88 6.10 -13.41
N TYR A 19 -3.52 6.27 -12.26
CA TYR A 19 -2.87 6.38 -10.96
C TYR A 19 -2.04 5.13 -10.66
N TYR A 20 -2.66 3.94 -10.70
CA TYR A 20 -1.93 2.71 -10.48
C TYR A 20 -0.86 2.49 -11.55
N ARG A 21 -1.15 2.77 -12.83
CA ARG A 21 -0.19 2.71 -13.95
C ARG A 21 1.02 3.65 -13.75
N HIS A 22 0.82 4.82 -13.17
CA HIS A 22 1.88 5.79 -12.90
C HIS A 22 2.78 5.32 -11.75
N GLN A 23 2.19 4.76 -10.67
CA GLN A 23 2.94 4.08 -9.60
C GLN A 23 3.87 2.99 -10.19
N ILE A 24 3.35 2.19 -11.15
CA ILE A 24 4.15 1.17 -11.89
C ILE A 24 5.36 1.79 -12.57
N SER A 25 5.18 2.94 -13.23
CA SER A 25 6.22 3.57 -14.03
C SER A 25 7.33 4.20 -13.18
N GLN A 26 7.00 4.71 -11.99
CA GLN A 26 7.96 5.33 -11.08
C GLN A 26 8.82 4.27 -10.38
N LEU A 27 8.21 3.16 -9.94
CA LEU A 27 8.93 2.02 -9.35
C LEU A 27 9.89 1.36 -10.35
N SER A 28 9.50 1.24 -11.62
CA SER A 28 10.36 0.70 -12.67
C SER A 28 11.60 1.57 -12.94
N ARG A 29 11.44 2.90 -12.90
CA ARG A 29 12.54 3.87 -13.11
C ARG A 29 13.53 3.92 -11.95
N THR A 30 13.06 3.80 -10.72
CA THR A 30 13.94 3.74 -9.53
C THR A 30 14.70 2.41 -9.47
N HIS A 31 14.09 1.29 -9.87
CA HIS A 31 14.78 0.01 -10.00
C HIS A 31 15.89 0.03 -11.07
N THR A 32 15.63 0.64 -12.23
CA THR A 32 16.67 0.78 -13.28
C THR A 32 17.80 1.72 -12.84
N ALA A 33 17.50 2.80 -12.12
CA ALA A 33 18.51 3.68 -11.55
C ALA A 33 19.35 2.98 -10.46
N GLY A 34 18.73 2.18 -9.59
CA GLY A 34 19.40 1.37 -8.56
C GLY A 34 20.28 0.27 -9.15
N LEU A 35 19.78 -0.48 -10.15
CA LEU A 35 20.56 -1.48 -10.88
C LEU A 35 21.72 -0.85 -11.66
N SER A 36 21.56 0.36 -12.21
CA SER A 36 22.68 1.08 -12.83
C SER A 36 23.78 1.40 -11.81
N ARG A 37 23.43 1.80 -10.58
CA ARG A 37 24.42 2.08 -9.51
C ARG A 37 25.12 0.81 -9.03
N ILE A 38 24.41 -0.33 -8.98
CA ILE A 38 25.00 -1.64 -8.66
C ILE A 38 25.92 -2.10 -9.80
N ALA A 39 25.52 -1.90 -11.06
CA ALA A 39 26.35 -2.22 -12.23
C ALA A 39 27.61 -1.33 -12.31
N THR A 40 27.53 -0.05 -11.97
CA THR A 40 28.71 0.85 -11.91
C THR A 40 29.61 0.53 -10.71
N SER A 41 29.04 0.03 -9.61
CA SER A 41 29.82 -0.47 -8.44
C SER A 41 30.55 -1.78 -8.77
N LEU A 42 29.89 -2.69 -9.49
CA LEU A 42 30.47 -3.97 -9.93
C LEU A 42 31.48 -3.81 -11.08
N ALA A 43 31.31 -2.81 -11.95
CA ALA A 43 32.27 -2.52 -13.04
C ALA A 43 33.62 -1.96 -12.55
N ASN A 44 33.70 -1.47 -11.30
CA ASN A 44 34.93 -0.94 -10.71
C ASN A 44 35.76 -1.97 -9.93
N ASN A 45 35.30 -3.22 -9.88
CA ASN A 45 36.05 -4.32 -9.25
C ASN A 45 36.43 -5.33 -10.34
N THR A 46 37.56 -5.04 -10.99
CA THR A 46 38.14 -5.93 -12.00
C THR A 46 38.93 -7.00 -11.28
N ASP A 47 38.41 -8.23 -11.24
CA ASP A 47 39.21 -9.43 -11.40
C ASP A 47 38.34 -10.64 -11.75
N SER A 48 38.86 -11.44 -12.71
CA SER A 48 38.40 -12.74 -13.21
C SER A 48 37.27 -12.78 -14.27
N TYR A 49 37.70 -12.58 -15.52
CA TYR A 49 37.19 -13.33 -16.67
C TYR A 49 37.58 -14.82 -16.53
N GLN A 50 36.62 -15.74 -16.65
CA GLN A 50 36.64 -16.87 -17.60
C GLN A 50 35.42 -17.79 -17.40
N PHE A 51 34.85 -18.21 -18.53
CA PHE A 51 33.83 -19.24 -18.78
C PHE A 51 32.47 -18.76 -19.30
N PHE A 52 32.49 -18.23 -20.53
CA PHE A 52 31.38 -18.37 -21.47
C PHE A 52 31.63 -19.57 -22.37
N ASN A 53 30.92 -20.68 -22.12
CA ASN A 53 30.20 -21.46 -23.14
C ASN A 53 29.82 -22.84 -22.58
N ARG A 54 28.57 -23.23 -22.84
CA ARG A 54 27.96 -24.57 -22.72
C ARG A 54 27.16 -24.84 -21.44
N SER A 55 25.90 -24.36 -21.41
CA SER A 55 24.73 -25.20 -21.04
C SER A 55 23.39 -24.46 -21.23
N GLU A 56 23.01 -24.15 -22.47
CA GLU A 56 21.64 -23.69 -22.84
C GLU A 56 20.56 -24.79 -22.70
N GLN A 57 20.79 -25.82 -21.89
CA GLN A 57 19.82 -26.90 -21.61
C GLN A 57 19.51 -27.12 -20.13
N MET A 58 19.97 -26.23 -19.23
CA MET A 58 19.59 -26.23 -17.79
C MET A 58 18.74 -25.01 -17.37
N ASN A 59 18.22 -24.24 -18.33
CA ASN A 59 17.57 -22.95 -18.07
C ASN A 59 16.09 -23.01 -17.62
N ASN A 60 15.46 -24.18 -17.52
CA ASN A 60 14.07 -24.28 -17.10
C ASN A 60 13.85 -24.81 -15.67
N SER A 61 14.88 -25.33 -15.00
CA SER A 61 14.78 -25.83 -13.62
C SER A 61 15.48 -24.92 -12.59
N TYR A 62 16.33 -23.99 -13.03
CA TYR A 62 16.99 -23.03 -12.12
C TYR A 62 16.19 -21.74 -11.88
N PHE A 63 15.24 -21.38 -12.76
CA PHE A 63 14.38 -20.20 -12.55
C PHE A 63 13.33 -20.37 -11.45
N GLU A 64 13.06 -21.61 -11.03
CA GLU A 64 12.13 -21.92 -9.94
C GLU A 64 12.84 -22.01 -8.57
N CYS A 65 14.13 -22.33 -8.53
CA CYS A 65 14.87 -22.45 -7.26
C CYS A 65 15.54 -21.15 -6.79
N GLU A 66 15.88 -20.21 -7.67
CA GLU A 66 16.44 -18.90 -7.24
C GLU A 66 15.38 -17.84 -6.93
N ASN A 67 14.10 -18.01 -7.30
CA ASN A 67 13.01 -17.12 -6.84
C ASN A 67 12.42 -17.52 -5.47
N ILE A 68 12.95 -18.58 -4.86
CA ILE A 68 12.74 -18.93 -3.44
C ILE A 68 13.86 -18.29 -2.58
N LEU A 69 14.79 -17.54 -3.17
CA LEU A 69 15.71 -16.66 -2.44
C LEU A 69 14.92 -15.47 -1.85
N SER A 70 14.52 -15.66 -0.59
CA SER A 70 13.99 -14.68 0.35
C SER A 70 12.82 -13.81 -0.15
N ARG A 71 11.63 -14.40 -0.30
CA ARG A 71 10.42 -13.61 -0.01
C ARG A 71 10.58 -13.12 1.42
N THR A 72 10.87 -11.84 1.59
CA THR A 72 11.15 -11.25 2.89
C THR A 72 9.87 -11.32 3.73
N HIS A 73 9.84 -12.10 4.80
CA HIS A 73 8.62 -12.23 5.59
C HIS A 73 8.21 -10.87 6.17
N THR A 74 7.02 -10.38 5.80
CA THR A 74 6.40 -9.22 6.50
C THR A 74 5.67 -9.66 7.76
N ALA A 75 5.37 -10.96 7.85
CA ALA A 75 4.77 -11.57 9.03
C ALA A 75 5.63 -11.27 10.27
N GLY A 76 4.99 -10.78 11.31
CA GLY A 76 5.58 -10.53 12.63
C GLY A 76 6.46 -9.28 12.71
N LEU A 77 6.77 -8.61 11.59
CA LEU A 77 7.63 -7.44 11.61
C LEU A 77 6.94 -6.26 12.30
N SER A 78 7.58 -5.70 13.31
CA SER A 78 7.11 -4.47 13.97
C SER A 78 7.13 -3.27 13.03
N ARG A 79 7.92 -3.33 11.96
CA ARG A 79 8.01 -2.28 10.95
C ARG A 79 8.08 -2.87 9.55
N ILE A 80 7.21 -2.40 8.66
CA ILE A 80 7.13 -2.84 7.27
C ILE A 80 7.33 -1.64 6.35
N ALA A 81 8.32 -1.71 5.46
CA ALA A 81 8.49 -0.72 4.40
C ALA A 81 7.37 -0.83 3.36
N THR A 82 6.84 0.30 2.91
CA THR A 82 5.76 0.35 1.91
C THR A 82 6.22 0.07 0.49
N SER A 83 7.54 0.13 0.22
CA SER A 83 8.15 -0.30 -1.05
C SER A 83 9.64 -0.66 -0.88
N LEU A 84 10.28 -1.19 -1.94
CA LEU A 84 11.69 -1.61 -1.95
C LEU A 84 12.72 -0.49 -2.15
N ALA A 85 12.29 0.75 -2.39
CA ALA A 85 13.24 1.84 -2.58
C ALA A 85 13.99 2.19 -1.27
N ASN A 86 15.15 2.84 -1.37
CA ASN A 86 15.79 3.41 -0.19
C ASN A 86 14.96 4.60 0.34
N ASN A 87 14.93 4.80 1.67
CA ASN A 87 14.14 5.85 2.36
C ASN A 87 12.63 5.77 2.09
N THR A 88 12.11 4.56 2.07
CA THR A 88 10.68 4.34 1.87
C THR A 88 9.90 4.51 3.14
N ASP A 89 8.75 5.14 2.98
CA ASP A 89 7.73 5.27 4.00
C ASP A 89 7.40 3.88 4.57
N SER A 90 6.95 3.82 5.82
CA SER A 90 6.78 2.55 6.52
C SER A 90 5.59 2.56 7.46
N TYR A 91 5.01 1.39 7.68
CA TYR A 91 4.09 1.11 8.77
C TYR A 91 4.88 0.59 9.97
N GLN A 92 4.65 1.14 11.16
CA GLN A 92 5.17 0.60 12.42
C GLN A 92 4.00 0.16 13.30
N PHE A 93 3.89 -1.13 13.60
CA PHE A 93 2.78 -1.70 14.37
C PHE A 93 3.08 -1.65 15.87
N PHE A 94 2.11 -1.16 16.63
CA PHE A 94 2.14 -1.14 18.10
C PHE A 94 1.17 -2.15 18.68
N ASN A 95 -0.08 -2.11 18.22
CA ASN A 95 -1.14 -3.02 18.62
C ASN A 95 -1.64 -3.78 17.40
N ARG A 96 -1.42 -5.09 17.41
CA ARG A 96 -1.85 -6.01 16.36
C ARG A 96 -3.29 -6.42 16.61
N SER A 97 -4.10 -6.55 15.55
CA SER A 97 -5.53 -6.88 15.71
C SER A 97 -5.75 -8.17 16.49
N GLU A 98 -4.94 -9.20 16.24
CA GLU A 98 -5.00 -10.47 16.95
C GLU A 98 -4.71 -10.34 18.45
N GLN A 99 -3.70 -9.55 18.82
CA GLN A 99 -3.36 -9.26 20.23
C GLN A 99 -4.49 -8.52 20.94
N MET A 100 -5.33 -7.81 20.19
CA MET A 100 -6.46 -7.05 20.69
C MET A 100 -7.81 -7.77 20.49
N ASN A 101 -7.83 -9.11 20.35
CA ASN A 101 -9.04 -9.89 20.11
C ASN A 101 -9.87 -9.39 18.90
N ASN A 102 -9.19 -8.86 17.88
CA ASN A 102 -9.78 -8.28 16.66
C ASN A 102 -10.74 -7.10 16.94
N SER A 103 -10.54 -6.40 18.06
CA SER A 103 -11.32 -5.19 18.38
C SER A 103 -10.81 -3.96 17.64
N TYR A 104 -9.49 -3.76 17.58
CA TYR A 104 -8.85 -2.67 16.85
C TYR A 104 -7.43 -3.06 16.42
N PHE A 105 -6.82 -2.27 15.54
CA PHE A 105 -5.37 -2.30 15.31
C PHE A 105 -4.81 -0.89 15.36
N GLU A 106 -3.50 -0.77 15.64
CA GLU A 106 -2.81 0.51 15.69
C GLU A 106 -1.44 0.43 15.01
N CYS A 107 -1.18 1.37 14.10
CA CYS A 107 0.12 1.53 13.48
C CYS A 107 0.49 3.01 13.28
N GLU A 108 1.78 3.31 13.20
CA GLU A 108 2.27 4.60 12.71
C GLU A 108 2.59 4.51 11.23
N ASN A 109 2.06 5.46 10.48
CA ASN A 109 2.44 5.77 9.12
C ASN A 109 3.57 6.79 9.17
N ILE A 110 4.77 6.36 8.78
CA ILE A 110 5.97 7.21 8.76
C ILE A 110 6.23 7.58 7.30
N VAL A 111 6.09 8.85 6.98
CA VAL A 111 6.37 9.42 5.65
C VAL A 111 7.60 10.31 5.73
N TYR A 112 8.63 9.97 4.96
CA TYR A 112 9.92 10.66 5.01
C TYR A 112 9.91 11.95 4.17
N ALA A 113 10.39 13.06 4.75
CA ALA A 113 10.41 14.38 4.12
C ALA A 113 11.22 14.42 2.82
N HIS A 114 12.26 13.58 2.74
CA HIS A 114 13.11 13.43 1.56
C HIS A 114 12.88 12.09 0.84
N GLY A 115 11.84 11.36 1.20
CA GLY A 115 11.37 10.16 0.51
C GLY A 115 10.54 10.48 -0.73
N ILE A 116 10.05 9.44 -1.42
CA ILE A 116 9.23 9.59 -2.63
C ILE A 116 7.96 10.41 -2.33
N CYS A 117 7.39 10.22 -1.14
CA CYS A 117 6.20 10.94 -0.70
C CYS A 117 6.43 12.33 -0.11
N GLY A 118 7.64 12.62 0.33
CA GLY A 118 8.05 13.98 0.67
C GLY A 118 8.34 14.85 -0.55
N ASN A 119 8.37 14.26 -1.76
CA ASN A 119 8.54 15.02 -2.99
C ASN A 119 7.27 15.82 -3.33
N LEU A 120 7.25 17.10 -2.92
CA LEU A 120 6.12 18.01 -3.15
C LEU A 120 5.87 18.34 -4.63
N GLN A 121 6.78 17.98 -5.54
CA GLN A 121 6.56 18.12 -6.99
C GLN A 121 5.58 17.07 -7.54
N VAL A 122 5.41 15.95 -6.83
CA VAL A 122 4.42 14.93 -7.17
C VAL A 122 3.10 15.32 -6.50
N PRO A 123 1.99 15.43 -7.26
CA PRO A 123 0.68 15.69 -6.67
C PRO A 123 0.35 14.68 -5.57
N PRO A 124 -0.28 15.07 -4.45
CA PRO A 124 -0.54 14.17 -3.33
C PRO A 124 -1.15 12.82 -3.71
N MET A 125 -2.19 12.87 -4.55
CA MET A 125 -2.91 11.70 -5.04
C MET A 125 -2.13 10.86 -6.05
N GLN A 126 -0.85 11.15 -6.30
CA GLN A 126 0.06 10.36 -7.14
C GLN A 126 1.25 9.79 -6.34
N ARG A 127 1.30 10.04 -5.02
CA ARG A 127 2.38 9.59 -4.15
C ARG A 127 2.10 8.16 -3.63
N PRO A 128 3.09 7.24 -3.62
CA PRO A 128 2.91 5.82 -3.24
C PRO A 128 2.38 5.56 -1.84
N CYS A 129 2.75 6.38 -0.87
CA CYS A 129 2.35 6.22 0.53
C CYS A 129 1.03 6.93 0.87
N THR A 130 0.46 7.70 -0.05
CA THR A 130 -0.83 8.36 0.16
C THR A 130 -1.92 7.36 -0.21
N PRO A 131 -2.77 6.95 0.75
CA PRO A 131 -3.92 6.12 0.40
C PRO A 131 -4.75 6.85 -0.65
N PRO A 132 -5.21 6.19 -1.73
CA PRO A 132 -6.14 6.82 -2.64
C PRO A 132 -7.40 7.26 -1.87
N LEU A 133 -8.17 8.20 -2.42
CA LEU A 133 -9.42 8.63 -1.80
C LEU A 133 -10.37 7.42 -1.69
N HIS A 134 -10.73 7.04 -0.48
CA HIS A 134 -11.44 5.79 -0.20
C HIS A 134 -12.47 5.94 0.92
N ILE A 135 -13.29 4.91 1.11
CA ILE A 135 -14.39 4.81 2.08
C ILE A 135 -14.33 3.44 2.75
N HIS A 136 -14.44 3.39 4.07
CA HIS A 136 -14.73 2.18 4.83
C HIS A 136 -16.22 2.04 5.10
N LEU A 137 -16.76 0.81 5.04
CA LEU A 137 -18.19 0.58 5.30
C LEU A 137 -18.56 0.60 6.78
N GLU A 138 -17.71 0.01 7.61
CA GLU A 138 -18.02 -0.28 9.02
C GLU A 138 -17.01 0.33 9.99
N GLN A 139 -15.81 0.66 9.50
CA GLN A 139 -14.70 1.10 10.35
C GLN A 139 -14.71 2.60 10.60
N THR A 140 -14.42 2.95 11.85
CA THR A 140 -14.01 4.29 12.26
C THR A 140 -12.49 4.31 12.32
N GLU A 141 -11.88 5.31 11.68
CA GLU A 141 -10.44 5.53 11.77
C GLU A 141 -10.13 6.79 12.57
N PHE A 142 -9.07 6.71 13.37
CA PHE A 142 -8.60 7.76 14.24
C PHE A 142 -7.15 8.06 13.84
N PHE A 143 -6.89 9.32 13.47
CA PHE A 143 -5.58 9.80 13.07
C PHE A 143 -5.05 10.74 14.16
N THR A 144 -3.97 10.35 14.82
CA THR A 144 -3.27 11.17 15.81
C THR A 144 -1.96 11.64 15.17
N LEU A 145 -1.81 12.96 14.99
CA LEU A 145 -0.58 13.52 14.42
C LEU A 145 0.50 13.55 15.51
N ILE A 146 1.59 12.82 15.28
CA ILE A 146 2.73 12.71 16.21
C ILE A 146 3.84 13.69 15.84
N GLN A 147 4.10 13.90 14.54
CA GLN A 147 5.13 14.79 14.02
C GLN A 147 4.78 15.24 12.59
N GLY A 148 5.18 16.45 12.20
CA GLY A 148 5.04 16.94 10.83
C GLY A 148 3.81 17.80 10.59
N HIS A 149 3.52 18.01 9.30
CA HIS A 149 2.38 18.78 8.83
C HIS A 149 1.47 17.89 7.99
N LEU A 150 0.31 17.54 8.55
CA LEU A 150 -0.69 16.69 7.92
C LEU A 150 -1.58 17.52 7.00
N ALA A 151 -1.79 17.05 5.78
CA ALA A 151 -2.93 17.45 4.96
C ALA A 151 -3.85 16.26 4.76
N TYR A 152 -5.16 16.51 4.73
CA TYR A 152 -6.15 15.46 4.62
C TYR A 152 -7.40 15.96 3.92
N GLN A 153 -8.13 15.04 3.32
CA GLN A 153 -9.41 15.30 2.69
C GLN A 153 -10.49 14.51 3.41
N LEU A 154 -11.60 15.17 3.77
CA LEU A 154 -12.83 14.55 4.26
C LEU A 154 -13.99 14.97 3.37
N GLY A 155 -14.65 14.01 2.72
CA GLY A 155 -15.63 14.30 1.68
C GLY A 155 -15.00 15.10 0.54
N ASN A 156 -15.56 16.28 0.28
CA ASN A 156 -15.07 17.22 -0.74
C ASN A 156 -14.23 18.37 -0.16
N LYS A 157 -13.85 18.32 1.12
CA LYS A 157 -13.10 19.39 1.79
C LYS A 157 -11.68 18.94 2.10
N VAL A 158 -10.73 19.81 1.82
CA VAL A 158 -9.31 19.62 2.12
C VAL A 158 -8.93 20.51 3.30
N TYR A 159 -8.14 19.96 4.21
CA TYR A 159 -7.63 20.60 5.42
C TYR A 159 -6.13 20.37 5.53
N SER A 160 -5.46 21.18 6.35
CA SER A 160 -4.11 20.90 6.83
C SER A 160 -3.95 21.39 8.26
N CYS A 161 -3.09 20.73 9.01
CA CYS A 161 -2.78 21.07 10.39
C CYS A 161 -1.41 20.52 10.82
N ASP A 162 -0.78 21.21 11.76
CA ASP A 162 0.41 20.76 12.48
C ASP A 162 0.03 20.13 13.83
N ILE A 163 1.03 19.71 14.60
CA ILE A 163 0.82 19.05 15.90
C ILE A 163 0.04 19.90 16.91
N HIS A 164 0.05 21.23 16.77
CA HIS A 164 -0.62 22.16 17.70
C HIS A 164 -2.06 22.46 17.28
N THR A 165 -2.35 22.35 15.99
CA THR A 165 -3.63 22.75 15.38
C THR A 165 -4.50 21.56 14.98
N CYS A 166 -3.93 20.35 14.85
CA CYS A 166 -4.71 19.17 14.49
C CYS A 166 -5.67 18.74 15.60
N PRO A 167 -6.87 18.25 15.22
CA PRO A 167 -7.67 17.42 16.14
C PRO A 167 -6.87 16.19 16.58
N GLN A 168 -6.94 15.84 17.87
CA GLN A 168 -6.21 14.72 18.47
C GLN A 168 -7.18 13.84 19.28
N PRO A 169 -7.72 12.76 18.70
CA PRO A 169 -7.55 12.30 17.32
C PRO A 169 -8.46 13.06 16.32
N LEU A 170 -8.04 13.10 15.06
CA LEU A 170 -8.92 13.33 13.92
C LEU A 170 -9.75 12.06 13.68
N ILE A 171 -11.07 12.17 13.76
CA ILE A 171 -12.00 11.04 13.67
C ILE A 171 -12.64 11.00 12.28
N VAL A 172 -12.54 9.85 11.62
CA VAL A 172 -13.18 9.55 10.34
C VAL A 172 -14.23 8.46 10.55
N PRO A 173 -15.53 8.81 10.58
CA PRO A 173 -16.60 7.84 10.75
C PRO A 173 -16.77 6.95 9.50
N PRO A 174 -17.47 5.81 9.63
CA PRO A 174 -17.83 4.97 8.51
C PRO A 174 -18.57 5.75 7.42
N LEU A 175 -18.42 5.32 6.17
CA LEU A 175 -19.04 5.91 4.98
C LEU A 175 -18.58 7.33 4.62
N LEU A 176 -17.62 7.92 5.35
CA LEU A 176 -17.01 9.18 4.99
C LEU A 176 -15.77 8.96 4.10
N SER A 177 -15.78 9.52 2.89
CA SER A 177 -14.63 9.41 1.99
C SER A 177 -13.46 10.24 2.50
N HIS A 178 -12.25 9.67 2.51
CA HIS A 178 -11.09 10.37 3.03
C HIS A 178 -9.76 9.86 2.44
N THR A 179 -8.71 10.65 2.69
CA THR A 179 -7.29 10.36 2.39
C THR A 179 -6.43 11.38 3.16
N PHE A 180 -5.15 11.10 3.31
CA PHE A 180 -4.19 12.00 3.94
C PHE A 180 -2.81 11.94 3.27
N TRP A 181 -2.02 13.01 3.43
CA TRP A 181 -0.69 13.14 2.86
C TRP A 181 0.16 14.16 3.64
N MET A 182 1.47 14.16 3.36
CA MET A 182 2.41 15.18 3.83
C MET A 182 2.15 16.53 3.15
N HIS A 183 1.78 17.55 3.93
CA HIS A 183 1.50 18.89 3.43
C HIS A 183 2.76 19.63 2.98
N ASP A 184 3.79 19.65 3.84
CA ASP A 184 5.11 20.21 3.58
C ASP A 184 6.22 19.24 3.99
N ASN A 185 7.43 19.44 3.49
CA ASN A 185 8.57 18.53 3.68
C ASN A 185 9.66 19.12 4.59
N LYS A 186 9.25 19.90 5.59
CA LYS A 186 10.20 20.49 6.57
C LYS A 186 10.74 19.45 7.55
N GLU A 187 9.92 18.45 7.87
CA GLU A 187 10.23 17.32 8.73
C GLU A 187 9.43 16.08 8.31
N ASP A 188 9.80 14.91 8.83
CA ASP A 188 9.05 13.68 8.56
C ASP A 188 7.63 13.77 9.13
N LEU A 189 6.66 13.21 8.41
CA LEU A 189 5.28 13.11 8.86
C LEU A 189 5.10 11.75 9.55
N ILE A 190 4.68 11.77 10.82
CA ILE A 190 4.35 10.57 11.58
C ILE A 190 2.90 10.69 12.04
N VAL A 191 2.04 9.81 11.52
CA VAL A 191 0.63 9.75 11.87
C VAL A 191 0.32 8.40 12.47
N ARG A 192 -0.17 8.38 13.71
CA ARG A 192 -0.69 7.16 14.31
C ARG A 192 -2.13 6.94 13.85
N VAL A 193 -2.38 5.76 13.30
CA VAL A 193 -3.68 5.31 12.82
C VAL A 193 -4.16 4.21 13.75
N HIS A 194 -5.33 4.44 14.34
CA HIS A 194 -6.11 3.43 15.04
C HIS A 194 -7.38 3.21 14.23
N ALA A 195 -7.77 1.95 13.99
CA ALA A 195 -9.05 1.66 13.34
C ALA A 195 -9.83 0.59 14.10
N GLU A 196 -11.14 0.79 14.20
CA GLU A 196 -12.07 -0.13 14.85
C GLU A 196 -13.42 -0.22 14.11
N PRO A 197 -14.05 -1.41 14.03
CA PRO A 197 -13.49 -2.68 14.46
C PRO A 197 -12.37 -3.16 13.52
N ALA A 198 -11.36 -3.84 14.05
CA ALA A 198 -10.39 -4.58 13.24
C ALA A 198 -10.88 -6.03 13.07
N ASP A 199 -12.06 -6.19 12.45
CA ASP A 199 -12.76 -7.48 12.34
C ASP A 199 -11.83 -8.60 11.85
N LYS A 200 -11.93 -9.77 12.49
CA LYS A 200 -11.19 -11.00 12.18
C LYS A 200 -11.47 -11.48 10.75
N TYR A 201 -12.64 -11.16 10.20
CA TYR A 201 -13.10 -11.70 8.91
C TYR A 201 -13.25 -10.65 7.82
N ASN A 202 -13.66 -9.41 8.13
CA ASN A 202 -13.81 -8.36 7.12
C ASN A 202 -13.47 -6.96 7.68
N GLY A 203 -12.30 -6.43 7.35
CA GLY A 203 -11.94 -5.07 7.73
C GLY A 203 -10.46 -4.77 7.50
N LEU A 204 -10.12 -3.49 7.55
CA LEU A 204 -8.74 -3.05 7.64
C LEU A 204 -8.14 -3.56 8.95
N SER A 205 -7.09 -4.37 8.85
CA SER A 205 -6.39 -4.97 9.98
C SER A 205 -4.89 -4.96 9.70
N GLN A 206 -4.08 -5.33 10.69
CA GLN A 206 -2.65 -5.55 10.49
C GLN A 206 -2.38 -6.54 9.35
N ARG A 207 -3.17 -7.62 9.24
CA ARG A 207 -3.01 -8.62 8.18
C ARG A 207 -3.19 -8.03 6.78
N PHE A 208 -4.11 -7.07 6.63
CA PHE A 208 -4.27 -6.34 5.37
C PHE A 208 -2.98 -5.59 5.01
N PHE A 209 -2.40 -4.81 5.94
CA PHE A 209 -1.19 -4.04 5.66
C PHE A 209 0.02 -4.94 5.41
N GLU A 210 0.14 -6.04 6.14
CA GLU A 210 1.15 -7.07 5.93
C GLU A 210 1.10 -7.64 4.52
N ASN A 211 -0.08 -8.09 4.08
CA ASN A 211 -0.25 -8.63 2.75
C ASN A 211 -0.09 -7.56 1.67
N PHE A 212 -0.70 -6.38 1.85
CA PHE A 212 -0.62 -5.30 0.89
C PHE A 212 0.83 -4.86 0.67
N ALA A 213 1.58 -4.61 1.75
CA ALA A 213 2.97 -4.20 1.67
C ALA A 213 3.88 -5.34 1.20
N GLY A 214 3.69 -6.57 1.71
CA GLY A 214 4.47 -7.74 1.28
C GLY A 214 4.32 -8.03 -0.20
N ILE A 215 3.08 -8.05 -0.70
CA ILE A 215 2.78 -8.22 -2.14
C ILE A 215 3.39 -7.08 -2.94
N ASN A 216 3.13 -5.82 -2.58
CA ASN A 216 3.60 -4.65 -3.35
C ASN A 216 5.13 -4.53 -3.38
N ARG A 217 5.80 -5.03 -2.33
CA ARG A 217 7.24 -5.07 -2.23
C ARG A 217 7.83 -6.18 -3.11
N ASP A 218 7.33 -7.41 -2.98
CA ASP A 218 7.91 -8.58 -3.65
C ASP A 218 7.50 -8.68 -5.12
N GLN A 219 6.34 -8.13 -5.48
CA GLN A 219 5.82 -8.14 -6.83
C GLN A 219 4.96 -6.92 -7.13
N HIS A 220 4.66 -6.70 -8.41
CA HIS A 220 3.68 -5.69 -8.76
C HIS A 220 2.28 -6.14 -8.33
N ILE A 221 1.59 -5.38 -7.47
CA ILE A 221 0.21 -5.69 -7.13
C ILE A 221 -0.68 -5.55 -8.38
N SER A 222 -1.37 -6.63 -8.75
CA SER A 222 -2.29 -6.61 -9.89
C SER A 222 -3.63 -6.00 -9.48
N ILE A 223 -4.41 -5.51 -10.46
CA ILE A 223 -5.74 -4.98 -10.16
C ILE A 223 -6.66 -6.03 -9.52
N TRP A 224 -6.54 -7.28 -9.94
CA TRP A 224 -7.34 -8.37 -9.39
C TRP A 224 -7.01 -8.62 -7.92
N GLN A 225 -5.72 -8.59 -7.56
CA GLN A 225 -5.30 -8.67 -6.16
C GLN A 225 -5.81 -7.47 -5.35
N ILE A 226 -5.78 -6.25 -5.91
CA ILE A 226 -6.33 -5.05 -5.24
C ILE A 226 -7.82 -5.28 -4.92
N PHE A 227 -8.61 -5.78 -5.85
CA PHE A 227 -10.03 -6.04 -5.60
C PHE A 227 -10.25 -7.09 -4.51
N VAL A 228 -9.46 -8.16 -4.49
CA VAL A 228 -9.52 -9.19 -3.43
C VAL A 228 -9.23 -8.57 -2.05
N LEU A 229 -8.18 -7.75 -1.93
CA LEU A 229 -7.84 -7.09 -0.68
C LEU A 229 -8.90 -6.06 -0.25
N PHE A 230 -9.43 -5.29 -1.21
CA PHE A 230 -10.41 -4.23 -0.95
C PHE A 230 -11.78 -4.76 -0.52
N GLU A 231 -12.26 -5.84 -1.16
CA GLU A 231 -13.50 -6.51 -0.73
C GLU A 231 -13.35 -7.02 0.70
N ASN A 232 -12.22 -7.66 1.02
CA ASN A 232 -11.96 -8.18 2.37
C ASN A 232 -11.85 -7.08 3.42
N ALA A 233 -11.11 -6.01 3.12
CA ALA A 233 -10.96 -4.88 4.05
C ALA A 233 -12.18 -3.95 4.09
N GLN A 234 -13.24 -4.27 3.35
CA GLN A 234 -14.41 -3.42 3.15
C GLN A 234 -14.07 -1.96 2.84
N THR A 235 -13.01 -1.75 2.06
CA THR A 235 -12.50 -0.43 1.66
C THR A 235 -12.71 -0.24 0.16
N TYR A 236 -13.28 0.91 -0.22
CA TYR A 236 -13.70 1.15 -1.59
C TYR A 236 -13.19 2.51 -2.07
N PRO A 237 -12.63 2.60 -3.29
CA PRO A 237 -12.31 3.88 -3.89
C PRO A 237 -13.54 4.80 -3.96
N ALA A 238 -13.37 6.07 -3.64
CA ALA A 238 -14.47 7.05 -3.64
C ALA A 238 -14.64 7.76 -5.01
N SER A 239 -14.12 7.18 -6.09
CA SER A 239 -14.15 7.79 -7.43
C SER A 239 -15.50 7.65 -8.16
N LEU A 240 -16.35 6.73 -7.70
CA LEU A 240 -17.71 6.50 -8.20
C LEU A 240 -18.67 6.32 -7.00
N PRO A 241 -20.00 6.45 -7.19
CA PRO A 241 -20.95 6.24 -6.10
C PRO A 241 -20.82 4.84 -5.50
N LEU A 242 -20.82 4.76 -4.18
CA LEU A 242 -20.49 3.56 -3.42
C LEU A 242 -21.20 2.27 -3.89
N PRO A 243 -22.52 2.25 -4.19
CA PRO A 243 -23.17 1.02 -4.67
C PRO A 243 -22.55 0.45 -5.96
N PHE A 244 -22.11 1.32 -6.87
CA PHE A 244 -21.44 0.89 -8.10
C PHE A 244 -20.04 0.35 -7.80
N MET A 245 -19.28 1.03 -6.95
CA MET A 245 -17.94 0.55 -6.55
C MET A 245 -18.00 -0.78 -5.83
N LYS A 246 -19.00 -0.99 -4.96
CA LYS A 246 -19.21 -2.29 -4.29
C LYS A 246 -19.41 -3.42 -5.29
N ILE A 247 -20.23 -3.20 -6.33
CA ILE A 247 -20.45 -4.22 -7.37
C ILE A 247 -19.16 -4.50 -8.15
N ILE A 248 -18.44 -3.45 -8.54
CA ILE A 248 -17.18 -3.58 -9.30
C ILE A 248 -16.13 -4.34 -8.49
N VAL A 249 -15.90 -3.93 -7.24
CA VAL A 249 -14.91 -4.55 -6.35
C VAL A 249 -15.29 -5.99 -6.06
N LYS A 250 -16.55 -6.27 -5.73
CA LYS A 250 -17.02 -7.64 -5.45
C LYS A 250 -16.88 -8.59 -6.64
N LEU A 251 -17.28 -8.15 -7.84
CA LEU A 251 -17.09 -8.95 -9.06
C LEU A 251 -15.61 -9.12 -9.40
N GLY A 252 -14.81 -8.06 -9.24
CA GLY A 252 -13.36 -8.09 -9.43
C GLY A 252 -12.66 -9.04 -8.47
N ALA A 253 -13.09 -9.07 -7.20
CA ALA A 253 -12.58 -9.98 -6.18
C ALA A 253 -12.93 -11.44 -6.50
N LEU A 254 -14.17 -11.71 -6.94
CA LEU A 254 -14.57 -13.05 -7.39
C LEU A 254 -13.70 -13.53 -8.55
N ILE A 255 -13.48 -12.68 -9.57
CA ILE A 255 -12.59 -13.01 -10.70
C ILE A 255 -11.16 -13.24 -10.19
N GLY A 256 -10.66 -12.37 -9.30
CA GLY A 256 -9.34 -12.51 -8.70
C GLY A 256 -9.15 -13.84 -7.98
N GLN A 257 -10.11 -14.24 -7.15
CA GLN A 257 -10.08 -15.52 -6.46
C GLN A 257 -10.11 -16.71 -7.43
N LEU A 258 -10.90 -16.64 -8.51
CA LEU A 258 -10.89 -17.66 -9.57
C LEU A 258 -9.54 -17.73 -10.31
N LEU A 259 -8.80 -16.63 -10.40
CA LEU A 259 -7.44 -16.57 -10.95
C LEU A 259 -6.36 -16.98 -9.92
N GLY A 260 -6.74 -17.34 -8.69
CA GLY A 260 -5.84 -17.81 -7.64
C GLY A 260 -5.29 -16.72 -6.71
N TYR A 261 -5.75 -15.47 -6.83
CA TYR A 261 -5.40 -14.42 -5.88
C TYR A 261 -6.06 -14.67 -4.53
N LYS A 262 -5.29 -14.54 -3.45
CA LYS A 262 -5.75 -14.80 -2.08
C LYS A 262 -5.94 -13.51 -1.29
N ILE A 263 -6.79 -13.58 -0.28
CA ILE A 263 -6.96 -12.50 0.71
C ILE A 263 -5.68 -12.37 1.55
N GLU A 264 -5.10 -13.50 1.90
CA GLU A 264 -3.91 -13.61 2.73
C GLU A 264 -2.95 -14.65 2.14
N TYR A 265 -1.65 -14.40 2.28
CA TYR A 265 -0.56 -15.31 1.95
C TYR A 265 0.25 -15.57 3.21
N GLU A 266 0.54 -16.84 3.50
CA GLU A 266 1.21 -17.27 4.73
C GLU A 266 2.59 -16.60 4.91
N GLU A 267 3.30 -16.37 3.81
CA GLU A 267 4.57 -15.64 3.80
C GLU A 267 4.48 -14.19 4.30
N TYR A 268 3.30 -13.56 4.26
CA TYR A 268 3.11 -12.17 4.67
C TYR A 268 2.30 -12.04 5.97
N THR A 269 1.42 -12.98 6.27
CA THR A 269 0.48 -12.91 7.38
C THR A 269 1.08 -13.44 8.68
N THR A 270 1.04 -12.64 9.75
CA THR A 270 1.24 -13.16 11.11
C THR A 270 0.07 -14.05 11.50
N VAL A 271 0.37 -15.27 11.96
CA VAL A 271 -0.64 -16.22 12.48
C VAL A 271 -0.66 -16.19 14.01
N GLU A 272 -1.86 -16.37 14.60
CA GLU A 272 -2.12 -16.30 16.05
C GLU A 272 -1.17 -17.19 16.90
N ASP A 273 -0.60 -18.26 16.34
CA ASP A 273 0.23 -19.25 17.05
C ASP A 273 1.67 -18.78 17.39
N ASN A 274 2.09 -17.59 16.91
CA ASN A 274 3.47 -17.10 17.04
C ASN A 274 3.71 -16.09 18.18
N PHE A 275 2.78 -15.93 19.12
CA PHE A 275 2.93 -14.99 20.25
C PHE A 275 3.30 -15.64 21.59
N ASN A 276 3.78 -16.89 21.58
CA ASN A 276 4.31 -17.57 22.76
C ASN A 276 5.80 -17.31 22.98
#